data_AF-A0A942T583-F1
#
_entry.id   AF-A0A942T583-F1
#
_cell.length_a   1.000
_cell.length_b   1.000
_cell.length_c   1.000
_cell.angle_alpha   90.00
_cell.angle_beta   90.00
_cell.angle_gamma   90.00
#
_symmetry.space_group_name_H-M   'P 1'
#
loop_
_entity.id
_entity.type
_entity.pdbx_description
1 polymer ?
#
loop_
_entity_poly.entity_id
_entity_poly.type
_entity_poly.pdbx_seq_one_letter_code
_entity_poly.pdbx_strand_id
1 'polypeptide(L)'
;MLMIRHSIGSRLLCQSETYTIEEKGDHWLISLPIDEETASKVLEFQDELNLFVTKEKEKTWFYSSNAQIKFLPKENKLVILADHKTVYPV
;
A
#
# COMPACT_ATOMS: atom_id res chain seq x y z
N MET A 1 9.18 6.70 3.11
CA MET A 1 7.81 7.11 2.74
C MET A 1 7.09 6.05 1.91
N LEU A 2 5.92 5.60 2.38
CA LEU A 2 4.94 4.82 1.63
C LEU A 2 3.80 5.74 1.15
N MET A 3 3.37 5.59 -0.10
CA MET A 3 2.21 6.27 -0.67
C MET A 3 1.26 5.25 -1.28
N ILE A 4 -0.02 5.36 -0.95
CA ILE A 4 -1.11 4.62 -1.58
C ILE A 4 -1.84 5.59 -2.51
N ARG A 5 -1.90 5.24 -3.79
CA ARG A 5 -2.53 6.05 -4.83
C ARG A 5 -3.56 5.24 -5.59
N HIS A 6 -4.63 5.90 -6.02
CA HIS A 6 -5.53 5.32 -7.01
C HIS A 6 -4.80 5.20 -8.35
N SER A 7 -4.94 4.06 -9.02
CA SER A 7 -4.27 3.80 -10.30
C SER A 7 -4.72 4.76 -11.39
N ILE A 8 -5.99 5.14 -11.39
CA ILE A 8 -6.52 6.13 -12.34
C ILE A 8 -6.23 7.54 -11.82
N GLY A 9 -5.58 8.36 -12.65
CA GLY A 9 -5.27 9.75 -12.32
C GLY A 9 -4.22 9.94 -11.21
N SER A 10 -3.67 8.86 -10.65
CA SER A 10 -2.62 8.89 -9.62
C SER A 10 -2.99 9.72 -8.38
N ARG A 11 -4.28 9.78 -8.02
CA ARG A 11 -4.74 10.53 -6.84
C ARG A 11 -4.17 9.92 -5.57
N LEU A 12 -3.59 10.76 -4.70
CA LEU A 12 -3.09 10.33 -3.40
C LEU A 12 -4.27 10.01 -2.46
N LEU A 13 -4.29 8.79 -1.92
CA LEU A 13 -5.30 8.34 -0.96
C LEU A 13 -4.74 8.30 0.46
N CYS A 14 -3.49 7.84 0.61
CA CYS A 14 -2.82 7.76 1.90
C CYS A 14 -1.30 7.93 1.72
N GLN A 15 -0.65 8.54 2.70
CA GLN A 15 0.80 8.62 2.80
C GLN A 15 1.20 8.34 4.25
N SER A 16 2.25 7.54 4.45
CA SER A 16 2.77 7.23 5.78
C SER A 16 4.30 7.07 5.76
N GLU A 17 4.95 7.57 6.80
CA GLU A 17 6.36 7.25 7.10
C GLU A 17 6.49 5.98 7.96
N THR A 18 5.43 5.61 8.66
CA THR A 18 5.39 4.43 9.53
C THR A 18 4.69 3.30 8.80
N TYR A 19 5.44 2.28 8.40
CA TYR A 19 4.90 1.07 7.77
C TYR A 19 5.89 -0.09 7.92
N THR A 20 5.40 -1.31 7.74
CA THR A 20 6.23 -2.51 7.65
C THR A 20 5.98 -3.22 6.32
N ILE A 21 7.00 -3.92 5.83
CA ILE A 21 6.92 -4.78 4.65
C ILE A 21 7.60 -6.10 5.03
N GLU A 22 6.83 -7.17 5.05
CA GLU A 22 7.31 -8.52 5.32
C GLU A 22 7.18 -9.35 4.04
N GLU A 23 8.27 -9.96 3.59
CA GLU A 23 8.25 -10.90 2.47
C GLU A 23 7.73 -12.26 2.95
N LYS A 24 6.74 -12.81 2.24
CA LYS A 24 6.09 -14.08 2.54
C LYS A 24 6.03 -14.93 1.27
N GLY A 25 7.14 -15.58 0.93
CA GLY A 25 7.31 -16.26 -0.36
C GLY A 25 7.26 -15.23 -1.49
N ASP A 26 6.41 -15.47 -2.49
CA ASP A 26 6.27 -14.58 -3.66
C ASP A 26 5.36 -13.36 -3.41
N HIS A 27 5.03 -13.06 -2.14
CA HIS A 27 4.15 -11.97 -1.76
C HIS A 27 4.80 -11.04 -0.74
N TRP A 28 4.28 -9.81 -0.65
CA TRP A 28 4.70 -8.82 0.33
C TRP A 28 3.52 -8.38 1.18
N LEU A 29 3.59 -8.65 2.48
CA LEU A 29 2.62 -8.17 3.46
C LEU A 29 3.04 -6.78 3.91
N ILE A 30 2.30 -5.78 3.44
CA ILE A 30 2.52 -4.36 3.73
C ILE A 30 1.51 -3.95 4.81
N SER A 31 1.98 -3.29 5.85
CA SER A 31 1.14 -2.86 6.96
C SER A 31 1.45 -1.43 7.36
N LEU A 32 0.41 -0.63 7.64
CA LEU A 32 0.55 0.76 8.09
C LEU A 32 -0.58 1.16 9.05
N PRO A 33 -0.31 2.03 10.03
CA PRO A 33 -1.37 2.66 10.80
C PRO A 33 -2.17 3.62 9.92
N ILE A 34 -3.48 3.65 10.10
CA ILE A 34 -4.42 4.49 9.35
C ILE A 34 -5.70 4.71 10.18
N ASP A 35 -6.33 5.87 10.05
CA ASP A 35 -7.66 6.10 10.61
C ASP A 35 -8.77 5.47 9.73
N GLU A 36 -9.97 5.33 10.30
CA GLU A 36 -11.11 4.68 9.64
C GLU A 36 -11.62 5.44 8.41
N GLU A 37 -11.57 6.78 8.41
CA GLU A 37 -12.02 7.60 7.28
C GLU A 37 -11.10 7.39 6.07
N THR A 38 -9.79 7.46 6.29
CA THR A 38 -8.79 7.25 5.25
C THR A 38 -8.79 5.78 4.80
N ALA A 39 -8.94 4.82 5.70
CA ALA A 39 -9.06 3.40 5.35
C ALA A 39 -10.26 3.14 4.45
N SER A 40 -11.41 3.74 4.75
CA SER A 40 -12.63 3.61 3.94
C SER A 40 -12.42 4.12 2.52
N LYS A 41 -11.74 5.27 2.34
CA LYS A 41 -11.37 5.79 1.01
C LYS A 41 -10.43 4.86 0.26
N VAL A 42 -9.49 4.22 0.96
CA VAL A 42 -8.57 3.27 0.33
C VAL A 42 -9.31 2.00 -0.12
N LEU A 43 -10.24 1.51 0.72
CA LEU A 43 -11.04 0.32 0.42
C LEU A 43 -12.04 0.55 -0.72
N GLU A 44 -12.55 1.78 -0.91
CA GLU A 44 -13.40 2.15 -2.05
C GLU A 44 -12.72 1.87 -3.41
N PHE A 45 -11.38 2.01 -3.47
CA PHE A 45 -10.59 1.81 -4.68
C PHE A 45 -9.68 0.58 -4.60
N GLN A 46 -10.00 -0.41 -3.77
CA GLN A 46 -9.12 -1.55 -3.46
C GLN A 46 -8.62 -2.33 -4.68
N ASP A 47 -9.42 -2.41 -5.75
CA ASP A 47 -9.08 -3.11 -7.00
C ASP A 47 -8.08 -2.33 -7.87
N GLU A 48 -7.89 -1.04 -7.58
CA GLU A 48 -7.14 -0.10 -8.41
C GLU A 48 -6.14 0.70 -7.57
N LEU A 49 -5.33 0.03 -6.75
CA LEU A 49 -4.32 0.71 -5.94
C LEU A 49 -2.89 0.51 -6.45
N ASN A 50 -2.14 1.60 -6.42
CA ASN A 50 -0.70 1.61 -6.56
C ASN A 50 -0.03 1.97 -5.23
N LEU A 51 0.88 1.12 -4.77
CA LEU A 51 1.66 1.35 -3.58
C LEU A 51 3.09 1.72 -3.97
N PHE A 52 3.55 2.89 -3.55
CA PHE A 52 4.91 3.34 -3.82
C PHE A 52 5.69 3.53 -2.53
N VAL A 53 6.84 2.90 -2.46
CA VAL A 53 7.81 3.09 -1.38
C VAL A 53 9.00 3.84 -1.95
N THR A 54 9.19 5.07 -1.49
CA THR A 54 10.34 5.90 -1.88
C THR A 54 11.39 5.87 -0.78
N LYS A 55 12.62 5.55 -1.18
CA LYS A 55 13.85 5.68 -0.39
C LYS A 55 14.83 6.58 -1.15
N GLU A 56 15.96 6.92 -0.54
CA GLU A 56 16.93 7.86 -1.11
C GLU A 56 17.42 7.50 -2.52
N LYS A 57 17.55 6.20 -2.84
CA LYS A 57 18.17 5.72 -4.09
C LYS A 57 17.27 4.85 -4.95
N GLU A 58 16.07 4.55 -4.47
CA GLU A 58 15.15 3.65 -5.15
C GLU A 58 13.70 4.02 -4.85
N LYS A 59 12.85 3.78 -5.84
CA LYS A 59 11.41 3.79 -5.71
C LYS A 59 10.90 2.39 -6.02
N THR A 60 10.24 1.76 -5.07
CA THR A 60 9.59 0.47 -5.27
C THR A 60 8.10 0.67 -5.51
N TRP A 61 7.56 -0.02 -6.49
CA TRP A 61 6.13 -0.12 -6.75
C TRP A 61 5.63 -1.50 -6.37
N PHE A 62 4.55 -1.56 -5.59
CA PHE A 62 3.82 -2.77 -5.24
C PHE A 62 2.38 -2.68 -5.77
N TYR A 63 1.85 -3.84 -6.15
CA TYR A 63 0.48 -4.00 -6.62
C TYR A 63 -0.09 -5.34 -6.11
N SER A 64 -1.42 -5.39 -5.93
CA SER A 64 -2.16 -6.59 -5.54
C SER A 64 -3.22 -6.89 -6.60
N SER A 65 -3.02 -7.95 -7.39
CA SER A 65 -3.95 -8.31 -8.48
C SER A 65 -5.34 -8.72 -8.00
N ASN A 66 -5.44 -9.23 -6.77
CA ASN A 66 -6.69 -9.73 -6.18
C ASN A 66 -7.25 -8.82 -5.08
N ALA A 67 -6.86 -7.55 -5.05
CA ALA A 67 -7.32 -6.57 -4.05
C ALA A 67 -7.30 -7.07 -2.59
N GLN A 68 -6.23 -7.78 -2.21
CA GLN A 68 -6.08 -8.39 -0.88
C GLN A 68 -5.75 -7.31 0.17
N ILE A 69 -6.75 -6.53 0.53
CA ILE A 69 -6.64 -5.34 1.39
C ILE A 69 -7.62 -5.47 2.54
N LYS A 70 -7.14 -5.27 3.76
CA LYS A 70 -7.95 -5.41 4.97
C LYS A 70 -7.64 -4.29 5.95
N PHE A 71 -8.67 -3.57 6.37
CA PHE A 71 -8.60 -2.70 7.53
C PHE A 71 -8.90 -3.49 8.80
N LEU A 72 -8.14 -3.23 9.86
CA LEU A 72 -8.28 -3.80 11.19
C LEU A 72 -8.69 -2.67 12.16
N PRO A 73 -10.00 -2.42 12.37
CA PRO A 73 -10.47 -1.25 13.12
C PRO A 73 -9.97 -1.18 14.56
N LYS A 74 -9.82 -2.35 15.22
CA LYS A 74 -9.32 -2.43 16.60
C LYS A 74 -7.86 -1.99 16.75
N GLU A 75 -7.11 -2.05 15.65
CA GLU A 75 -5.68 -1.73 15.61
C GLU A 75 -5.40 -0.43 14.84
N ASN A 76 -6.43 0.20 14.24
CA ASN A 76 -6.28 1.32 13.30
C ASN A 76 -5.18 1.03 12.27
N LYS A 77 -5.27 -0.14 11.62
CA LYS A 77 -4.20 -0.68 10.78
C LYS A 77 -4.75 -1.18 9.46
N LEU A 78 -4.11 -0.79 8.37
CA LEU A 78 -4.35 -1.34 7.04
C LEU A 78 -3.29 -2.41 6.75
N VAL A 79 -3.74 -3.52 6.19
CA VAL A 79 -2.89 -4.65 5.78
C VAL A 79 -3.17 -4.92 4.31
N ILE A 80 -2.12 -4.97 3.49
CA ILE A 80 -2.18 -5.15 2.05
C ILE A 80 -1.24 -6.30 1.69
N LEU A 81 -1.75 -7.32 1.00
CA LEU A 81 -0.93 -8.40 0.45
C LEU A 81 -0.68 -8.14 -1.03
N ALA A 82 0.52 -7.68 -1.36
CA ALA A 82 0.95 -7.47 -2.74
C ALA A 82 1.53 -8.76 -3.32
N ASP A 83 1.24 -9.01 -4.59
CA ASP A 83 1.75 -10.15 -5.39
C ASP A 83 2.70 -9.69 -6.51
N HIS A 84 2.86 -8.38 -6.68
CA HIS A 84 3.80 -7.78 -7.63
C HIS A 84 4.68 -6.74 -6.96
N LYS A 85 5.95 -6.70 -7.38
CA LYS A 85 6.96 -5.72 -6.96
C LYS A 85 7.85 -5.34 -8.14
N THR A 86 7.99 -4.04 -8.40
CA THR A 86 8.99 -3.49 -9.34
C THR A 86 9.86 -2.47 -8.63
N VAL A 87 11.18 -2.58 -8.76
CA VAL A 87 12.14 -1.63 -8.19
C VAL A 87 12.68 -0.75 -9.29
N TYR A 88 12.53 0.56 -9.14
CA TYR A 88 13.10 1.58 -10.01
C TYR A 88 14.28 2.24 -9.31
N PRO A 89 15.50 2.20 -9.87
CA PRO A 89 16.59 3.04 -9.39
C PRO A 89 16.24 4.52 -9.61
N VAL A 90 16.63 5.38 -8.66
CA VAL A 90 16.44 6.84 -8.72
C VAL A 90 17.76 7.52 -9.03
#